data_AF-A0A3S5B8R2-F1
#
_entry.id   AF-A0A3S5B8R2-F1
#
_cell.length_a   1.000
_cell.length_b   1.000
_cell.length_c   1.000
_cell.angle_alpha   90.00
_cell.angle_beta   90.00
_cell.angle_gamma   90.00
#
_symmetry.space_group_name_H-M   'P 1'
#
loop_
_entity.id
_entity.type
_entity.pdbx_description
1 polymer ?
#
loop_
_entity_poly.entity_id
_entity_poly.type
_entity_poly.pdbx_seq_one_letter_code
_entity_poly.pdbx_strand_id
1 'polypeptide(L)'
;FPSTTVPSISALFSVIQISLNSELDIICKIPHCVPISAHRKWNFDDLLEKIWDYLNLIRVYTKPKGQLPDYTSPIVLKSSAHTIEDLCNKLHRSIMREFKYALVWGSSVRHQPQRVGKEHVLNDED
;
A
#
# COMPACT_ATOMS: atom_id res chain seq x y z
N PHE A 1 -14.02 -9.58 20.80
CA PHE A 1 -12.70 -9.22 20.25
C PHE A 1 -12.86 -9.10 18.74
N PRO A 2 -12.63 -7.93 18.12
CA PRO A 2 -12.61 -7.88 16.66
C PRO A 2 -11.39 -8.71 16.23
N SER A 3 -11.63 -9.77 15.46
CA SER A 3 -10.57 -10.59 14.89
C SER A 3 -9.81 -9.74 13.88
N THR A 4 -8.59 -9.32 14.24
CA THR A 4 -7.66 -8.71 13.29
C THR A 4 -7.35 -9.74 12.21
N THR A 5 -8.06 -9.67 11.09
CA THR A 5 -7.81 -10.53 9.94
C THR A 5 -6.58 -9.97 9.25
N VAL A 6 -5.43 -10.61 9.45
CA VAL A 6 -4.19 -10.26 8.75
C VAL A 6 -4.12 -11.10 7.49
N PRO A 7 -4.10 -10.50 6.29
CA PRO A 7 -3.89 -11.26 5.06
C PRO A 7 -2.52 -11.92 5.11
N SER A 8 -2.46 -13.21 4.75
CA SER A 8 -1.22 -13.98 4.73
C SER A 8 -0.95 -14.48 3.32
N ILE A 9 0.32 -14.39 2.91
CA ILE A 9 0.80 -14.96 1.66
C ILE A 9 1.76 -16.08 2.04
N SER A 10 1.50 -17.28 1.53
CA SER A 10 2.39 -18.42 1.71
C SER A 10 3.42 -18.40 0.58
N ALA A 11 4.64 -17.97 0.89
CA ALA A 11 5.77 -18.09 -0.02
C ALA A 11 6.35 -19.50 0.06
N LEU A 12 6.13 -20.32 -0.96
CA LEU A 12 6.72 -21.66 -1.02
C LEU A 12 8.18 -21.53 -1.49
N PHE A 13 9.12 -21.61 -0.55
CA PHE A 13 10.55 -21.66 -0.83
C PHE A 13 10.96 -23.06 -1.28
N SER A 14 11.04 -23.28 -2.60
CA SER A 14 11.68 -24.48 -3.13
C SER A 14 13.17 -24.21 -3.34
N VAL A 15 13.98 -24.58 -2.36
CA VAL A 15 15.31 -25.13 -2.67
C VAL A 15 15.07 -26.55 -3.17
N ILE A 16 14.59 -26.72 -4.40
CA ILE A 16 14.70 -28.00 -5.12
C ILE A 16 14.46 -27.69 -6.59
N GLN A 17 15.34 -28.27 -7.39
CA GLN A 17 15.26 -28.47 -8.83
C GLN A 17 13.95 -29.18 -9.18
N ILE A 18 12.85 -28.44 -9.34
CA ILE A 18 11.62 -28.97 -9.92
C ILE A 18 11.89 -29.14 -11.40
N SER A 19 12.51 -30.26 -11.75
CA SER A 19 12.36 -30.86 -13.07
C SER A 19 10.91 -31.29 -13.17
N LEU A 20 10.03 -30.49 -13.78
CA LEU A 20 8.77 -30.88 -14.46
C LEU A 20 7.81 -29.67 -14.53
N ASN A 21 7.61 -29.15 -15.74
CA ASN A 21 6.68 -28.04 -16.03
C ASN A 21 5.24 -28.32 -15.53
N SER A 22 4.83 -29.58 -15.39
CA SER A 22 3.48 -29.99 -15.00
C SER A 22 3.13 -29.74 -13.53
N GLU A 23 4.11 -29.72 -12.62
CA GLU A 23 3.85 -29.52 -11.18
C GLU A 23 3.69 -28.02 -10.84
N LEU A 24 4.40 -27.15 -11.56
CA LEU A 24 4.28 -25.70 -11.42
C LEU A 24 2.87 -25.22 -11.78
N ASP A 25 2.26 -25.77 -12.82
CA ASP A 25 0.89 -25.43 -13.23
C ASP A 25 -0.15 -25.75 -12.15
N ILE A 26 0.11 -26.76 -11.30
CA ILE A 26 -0.76 -27.11 -10.17
C ILE A 26 -0.55 -26.11 -9.03
N ILE A 27 0.70 -25.77 -8.72
CA ILE A 27 1.05 -24.83 -7.65
C ILE A 27 0.50 -23.42 -7.96
N CYS A 28 0.58 -22.97 -9.21
CA CYS A 28 0.03 -21.69 -9.65
C CYS A 28 -1.49 -21.58 -9.48
N LYS A 29 -2.21 -22.71 -9.41
CA LYS A 29 -3.66 -22.74 -9.17
C LYS A 29 -4.03 -22.66 -7.69
N ILE A 30 -3.06 -22.81 -6.78
CA ILE A 30 -3.31 -22.72 -5.34
C ILE A 30 -3.53 -21.24 -4.96
N PRO A 31 -4.66 -20.87 -4.36
CA PRO A 31 -4.92 -19.49 -3.95
C PRO A 31 -3.90 -19.04 -2.89
N HIS A 32 -3.58 -17.75 -2.88
CA HIS A 32 -2.60 -17.15 -1.95
C HIS A 32 -1.17 -17.74 -2.04
N CYS A 33 -0.84 -18.47 -3.12
CA CYS A 33 0.49 -19.00 -3.39
C CYS A 33 1.21 -18.18 -4.47
N VAL A 34 2.52 -18.02 -4.32
CA VAL A 34 3.43 -17.52 -5.35
C VAL A 34 4.68 -18.41 -5.36
N PRO A 35 4.92 -19.22 -6.41
CA PRO A 35 6.15 -19.99 -6.52
C PRO A 35 7.32 -19.03 -6.84
N ILE A 36 8.40 -19.11 -6.07
CA ILE A 36 9.61 -18.29 -6.28
C ILE A 36 10.87 -19.16 -6.32
N SER A 37 11.93 -18.67 -6.96
CA SER A 37 13.26 -19.29 -6.85
C SER A 37 14.30 -18.24 -6.47
N ALA A 38 14.77 -18.27 -5.22
CA ALA A 38 15.78 -17.32 -4.74
C ALA A 38 17.12 -17.46 -5.48
N HIS A 39 17.54 -18.70 -5.78
CA HIS A 39 18.79 -18.95 -6.49
C HIS A 39 18.76 -18.39 -7.93
N ARG A 40 17.63 -18.56 -8.62
CA ARG A 40 17.46 -18.10 -10.01
C ARG A 40 16.90 -16.69 -10.13
N LYS A 41 16.57 -16.06 -8.99
CA LYS A 41 15.87 -14.76 -8.93
C LYS A 41 14.56 -14.75 -9.74
N TRP A 42 13.79 -15.84 -9.68
CA TRP A 42 12.54 -15.96 -10.42
C TRP A 42 11.33 -15.53 -9.60
N ASN A 43 10.40 -14.88 -10.27
CA ASN A 43 9.05 -14.58 -9.80
C ASN A 43 8.96 -13.68 -8.56
N PHE A 44 9.99 -12.85 -8.35
CA PHE A 44 9.98 -11.85 -7.29
C PHE A 44 9.01 -10.71 -7.58
N ASP A 45 8.82 -10.36 -8.85
CA ASP A 45 7.89 -9.30 -9.27
C ASP A 45 6.45 -9.68 -8.91
N ASP A 46 5.98 -10.87 -9.29
CA ASP A 46 4.66 -11.42 -8.91
C ASP A 46 4.48 -11.50 -7.39
N LEU A 47 5.54 -11.86 -6.65
CA LEU A 47 5.49 -11.91 -5.19
C LEU A 47 5.29 -10.51 -4.62
N LEU A 48 6.04 -9.52 -5.12
CA LEU A 48 5.93 -8.12 -4.68
C LEU A 48 4.56 -7.53 -5.01
N GLU A 49 4.04 -7.78 -6.22
CA GLU A 49 2.71 -7.36 -6.64
C GLU A 49 1.63 -7.95 -5.72
N LYS A 50 1.68 -9.26 -5.46
CA LYS A 50 0.71 -9.93 -4.58
C LYS A 50 0.81 -9.43 -3.13
N ILE A 51 2.02 -9.14 -2.65
CA ILE A 51 2.23 -8.50 -1.33
C ILE A 51 1.55 -7.13 -1.31
N TRP A 52 1.76 -6.31 -2.35
CA TRP A 52 1.16 -4.99 -2.44
C TRP A 52 -0.38 -5.05 -2.40
N ASP A 53 -0.97 -5.93 -3.21
CA ASP A 53 -2.41 -6.14 -3.27
C ASP A 53 -2.99 -6.56 -1.92
N TYR A 54 -2.29 -7.44 -1.20
CA TYR A 54 -2.78 -7.98 0.08
C TYR A 54 -2.64 -6.98 1.21
N LEU A 55 -1.59 -6.16 1.18
CA LEU A 55 -1.39 -5.12 2.17
C LEU A 55 -2.45 -4.02 2.06
N ASN A 56 -3.07 -3.86 0.87
CA ASN A 56 -4.13 -2.90 0.57
C ASN A 56 -3.76 -1.52 1.15
N LEU A 57 -2.69 -0.96 0.59
CA LEU A 57 -2.07 0.28 1.03
C LEU A 57 -2.44 1.40 0.07
N ILE A 58 -2.45 2.62 0.59
CA ILE A 58 -2.52 3.83 -0.21
C ILE A 58 -1.27 4.68 0.00
N ARG A 59 -0.84 5.38 -1.04
CA ARG A 59 0.29 6.30 -1.08
C ARG A 59 -0.24 7.72 -1.12
N VAL A 60 0.25 8.57 -0.23
CA VAL A 60 -0.11 10.00 -0.18
C VAL A 60 1.15 10.82 -0.31
N TYR A 61 1.15 11.81 -1.19
CA TYR A 61 2.33 12.61 -1.52
C TYR A 61 2.27 13.97 -0.82
N THR A 62 3.24 14.24 0.05
CA THR A 62 3.25 15.53 0.75
C THR A 62 3.73 16.66 -0.14
N LYS A 63 3.06 17.80 -0.03
CA LYS A 63 3.41 19.03 -0.74
C LYS A 63 3.59 20.19 0.23
N PRO A 64 4.84 20.54 0.61
CA PRO A 64 5.09 21.72 1.41
C PRO A 64 4.65 23.01 0.71
N LYS A 65 4.24 24.02 1.48
CA LYS A 65 3.80 25.31 0.93
C LYS A 65 4.94 25.95 0.13
N GLY A 66 4.66 26.31 -1.12
CA GLY A 66 5.65 26.92 -2.02
C GLY A 66 6.63 25.94 -2.65
N GLN A 67 6.53 24.64 -2.36
CA GLN A 67 7.35 23.59 -2.97
C GLN A 67 6.52 22.69 -3.89
N LEU A 68 7.22 21.96 -4.75
CA LEU A 68 6.63 20.89 -5.55
C LEU A 68 6.32 19.67 -4.65
N PRO A 69 5.34 18.84 -5.02
CA PRO A 69 5.12 17.57 -4.33
C PRO A 69 6.36 16.68 -4.43
N ASP A 70 6.69 15.99 -3.34
CA ASP A 70 7.73 14.96 -3.35
C ASP A 70 7.11 13.61 -3.74
N TYR A 71 7.31 13.21 -5.00
CA TYR A 71 6.85 11.92 -5.52
C TYR A 71 7.79 10.74 -5.22
N THR A 72 8.94 10.99 -4.60
CA THR A 72 9.93 9.94 -4.31
C THR A 72 9.68 9.26 -2.97
N SER A 73 9.05 9.97 -2.02
CA SER A 73 8.85 9.50 -0.65
C SER A 73 7.38 9.62 -0.23
N PRO A 74 6.48 8.76 -0.74
CA PRO A 74 5.09 8.75 -0.32
C PRO A 74 4.93 8.33 1.14
N ILE A 75 3.91 8.88 1.78
CA ILE A 75 3.43 8.38 3.07
C ILE A 75 2.45 7.25 2.81
N VAL A 76 2.79 6.08 3.32
CA VAL A 76 2.00 4.87 3.11
C VAL A 76 1.05 4.65 4.28
N LEU A 77 -0.25 4.61 3.97
CA LEU A 77 -1.34 4.34 4.91
C LEU A 77 -2.02 3.01 4.55
N LYS A 78 -2.71 2.42 5.53
CA LYS A 78 -3.54 1.23 5.28
C LYS A 78 -4.91 1.71 4.78
N SER A 79 -5.53 0.98 3.85
CA SER A 79 -6.91 1.27 3.41
C SER A 79 -7.96 1.18 4.53
N SER A 80 -7.62 0.68 5.71
CA SER A 80 -8.51 0.73 6.90
C SER A 80 -8.39 2.04 7.70
N ALA A 81 -7.33 2.82 7.50
CA ALA A 81 -6.99 4.02 8.29
C ALA A 81 -6.24 5.02 7.37
N HIS A 82 -7.03 5.80 6.64
CA HIS A 82 -6.61 6.59 5.49
C HIS A 82 -7.32 7.96 5.44
N THR A 83 -7.68 8.49 6.60
CA THR A 83 -8.18 9.87 6.70
C THR A 83 -7.04 10.88 6.77
N ILE A 84 -7.36 12.16 6.61
CA ILE A 84 -6.41 13.26 6.89
C ILE A 84 -5.89 13.21 8.33
N GLU A 85 -6.74 12.84 9.30
CA GLU A 85 -6.32 12.65 10.68
C GLU A 85 -5.31 11.50 10.83
N ASP A 86 -5.54 10.37 10.17
CA ASP A 86 -4.61 9.23 10.16
C ASP A 86 -3.26 9.64 9.55
N LEU A 87 -3.28 10.37 8.44
CA LEU A 87 -2.08 10.92 7.79
C LEU A 87 -1.30 11.84 8.74
N CYS A 88 -1.98 12.79 9.37
CA CYS A 88 -1.35 13.74 10.30
C CYS A 88 -0.73 13.00 11.50
N ASN A 89 -1.44 12.02 12.05
CA ASN A 89 -0.96 11.21 13.17
C ASN A 89 0.21 10.30 12.79
N LYS A 90 0.26 9.83 11.54
CA LYS A 90 1.37 9.07 10.97
C LYS A 90 2.64 9.91 10.81
N LEU A 91 2.48 11.16 10.38
CA LEU A 91 3.56 12.14 10.27
C LEU A 91 4.12 12.53 11.64
N HIS A 92 3.27 13.15 12.47
CA HIS A 92 3.62 13.53 13.84
C HIS A 92 2.36 13.95 14.61
N ARG A 93 2.17 13.40 15.81
CA ARG A 93 0.96 13.62 16.65
C ARG A 93 0.66 15.09 16.98
N SER A 94 1.64 15.99 16.89
CA SER A 94 1.40 17.42 17.14
C SER A 94 0.70 18.13 16.00
N ILE A 95 0.82 17.64 14.76
CA ILE A 95 0.26 18.29 13.56
C ILE A 95 -1.26 18.43 13.71
N MET A 96 -1.91 17.39 14.24
CA MET A 96 -3.36 17.39 14.42
C MET A 96 -3.84 18.46 15.42
N ARG A 97 -3.01 18.87 16.38
CA ARG A 97 -3.38 19.92 17.36
C ARG A 97 -3.47 21.31 16.72
N GLU A 98 -2.72 21.54 15.65
CA GLU A 98 -2.66 22.83 14.95
C GLU A 98 -3.40 22.79 13.60
N PHE A 99 -3.99 21.64 13.25
CA PHE A 99 -4.64 21.42 11.98
C PHE A 99 -5.87 22.31 11.81
N LYS A 100 -5.92 23.07 10.71
CA LYS A 100 -7.08 23.88 10.33
C LYS A 100 -7.84 23.28 9.14
N TYR A 101 -7.10 22.78 8.16
CA TYR A 101 -7.59 22.13 6.94
C TYR A 101 -6.40 21.57 6.17
N ALA A 102 -6.67 20.65 5.23
CA ALA A 102 -5.73 20.22 4.21
C ALA A 102 -6.18 20.72 2.84
N LEU A 103 -5.23 20.87 1.92
CA LEU A 103 -5.49 21.00 0.49
C LEU A 103 -5.14 19.66 -0.15
N VAL A 104 -6.10 19.06 -0.85
CA VAL A 104 -5.93 17.76 -1.48
C VAL A 104 -6.06 17.90 -2.98
N TRP A 105 -5.21 17.17 -3.69
CA TRP A 105 -5.26 16.92 -5.13
C TRP A 105 -5.52 15.43 -5.32
N GLY A 106 -5.96 15.02 -6.51
CA GLY A 106 -6.20 13.61 -6.79
C GLY A 106 -7.67 13.23 -6.85
N SER A 107 -7.93 11.95 -6.66
CA SER A 107 -9.21 11.33 -7.01
C SER A 107 -10.24 11.37 -5.87
N SER A 108 -9.81 11.61 -4.63
CA SER A 108 -10.73 11.74 -3.49
C SER A 108 -11.52 13.06 -3.48
N VAL A 109 -11.14 14.02 -4.31
CA VAL A 109 -11.74 15.36 -4.37
C VAL A 109 -12.33 15.66 -5.75
N ARG A 110 -13.36 16.50 -5.80
CA ARG A 110 -14.04 16.87 -7.06
C ARG A 110 -13.38 18.06 -7.76
N HIS A 111 -12.71 18.91 -6.99
CA HIS A 111 -12.02 20.11 -7.48
C HIS A 111 -10.57 20.05 -7.03
N GLN A 112 -9.65 20.54 -7.85
CA GLN A 112 -8.21 20.46 -7.58
C GLN A 112 -7.56 21.85 -7.51
N PRO A 113 -6.95 22.24 -6.38
CA PRO A 113 -7.08 21.62 -5.05
C PRO A 113 -8.46 21.85 -4.42
N GLN A 114 -8.85 20.96 -3.51
CA GLN A 114 -10.01 21.16 -2.64
C GLN A 114 -9.56 21.24 -1.18
N ARG A 115 -10.19 22.16 -0.44
CA ARG A 115 -10.01 22.28 1.01
C ARG A 115 -10.85 21.21 1.72
N VAL A 116 -10.21 20.41 2.56
CA VAL A 116 -10.85 19.30 3.27
C VAL A 116 -10.57 19.33 4.78
N GLY A 117 -11.45 18.67 5.55
CA GLY A 117 -11.34 18.51 6.99
C GLY A 117 -10.61 17.23 7.40
N LYS A 118 -10.49 17.00 8.71
CA LYS A 118 -9.75 15.85 9.28
C LYS A 118 -10.36 14.48 8.97
N GLU A 119 -11.68 14.42 8.80
CA GLU A 119 -12.45 13.20 8.48
C GLU A 119 -12.42 12.83 6.99
N HIS A 120 -11.79 13.65 6.14
CA HIS A 120 -11.73 13.38 4.71
C HIS A 120 -10.93 12.11 4.44
N VAL A 121 -11.51 11.19 3.67
CA VAL A 121 -10.90 9.93 3.27
C VAL A 121 -10.06 10.17 2.02
N LEU A 122 -8.79 9.78 2.09
CA LEU A 122 -7.83 9.88 1.00
C LEU A 122 -7.90 8.65 0.10
N ASN A 123 -7.59 8.82 -1.18
CA ASN A 123 -7.38 7.74 -2.13
C ASN A 123 -5.88 7.53 -2.39
N ASP A 124 -5.54 6.40 -3.01
CA ASP A 124 -4.17 6.17 -3.49
C ASP A 124 -3.76 7.26 -4.49
N GLU A 125 -2.54 7.75 -4.32
CA GLU A 125 -1.88 8.82 -5.10
C GLU A 125 -2.46 10.24 -4.92
N ASP A 126 -3.18 10.49 -3.83
CA ASP A 126 -3.57 11.86 -3.41
C ASP A 126 -2.39 12.71 -2.86
#